data_AF-A0A8T5B397-F1
#
_entry.id   AF-A0A8T5B397-F1
#
_cell.length_a   1.000
_cell.length_b   1.000
_cell.length_c   1.000
_cell.angle_alpha   90.00
_cell.angle_beta   90.00
_cell.angle_gamma   90.00
#
_symmetry.space_group_name_H-M   'P 1'
#
loop_
_entity.id
_entity.type
_entity.pdbx_description
1 polymer ?
#
loop_
_entity_poly.entity_id
_entity_poly.type
_entity_poly.pdbx_seq_one_letter_code
_entity_poly.pdbx_strand_id
1 'polypeptide(L)'
;MSSLDEARVRCPNCGRRVPAMKYCIYCGAQLSIPVQPPRTERPQPMEAPPPVPPLVPPPTAQPTPAVSPPVGLEGEIANLMSNISMLYTRKVSLFKLFQSGEVSESIFLKLYNEYSGKLSELLNTRVRRLEELRRRLDEINRRLNDVALNIEELSVRYKIGEVDLNTFSQRSEKLKVEQRELENMARSVKANLERLEKLLGDKTPSEIRDMANNLQAAYDDMKSKVEEGKISSGVLNNVRADVEETIIFLDSLIREKKEKEKVLREELEALQARYKIGEITIEEYEKRKKELQEEINKVWS
;
A
#
# COMPACT_ATOMS: atom_id res chain seq x y z
N MET A 1 58.15 -1.00 18.37
CA MET A 1 57.10 -0.36 17.54
C MET A 1 56.08 -1.43 17.22
N SER A 2 55.02 -1.51 18.01
CA SER A 2 54.11 -2.66 18.03
C SER A 2 52.91 -2.39 17.13
N SER A 3 52.86 -3.15 16.03
CA SER A 3 51.72 -3.35 15.15
C SER A 3 50.51 -3.82 15.96
N LEU A 4 49.55 -2.93 16.23
CA LEU A 4 48.23 -3.33 16.71
C LEU A 4 47.44 -3.85 15.51
N ASP A 5 47.35 -5.17 15.42
CA ASP A 5 46.41 -5.87 14.54
C ASP A 5 44.98 -5.51 14.94
N GLU A 6 44.44 -4.44 14.34
CA GLU A 6 43.03 -4.09 14.47
C GLU A 6 42.20 -5.17 13.77
N ALA A 7 41.36 -5.89 14.52
CA ALA A 7 40.43 -6.86 13.97
C ALA A 7 39.55 -6.20 12.89
N ARG A 8 39.63 -6.68 11.65
CA ARG A 8 38.82 -6.19 10.51
C ARG A 8 37.76 -7.21 10.13
N VAL A 9 36.53 -6.74 9.92
CA VAL A 9 35.36 -7.53 9.51
C VAL A 9 34.92 -7.12 8.10
N ARG A 10 34.37 -8.04 7.31
CA ARG A 10 33.71 -7.69 6.04
C ARG A 10 32.28 -7.25 6.33
N CYS A 11 31.90 -6.09 5.79
CA CYS A 11 30.52 -5.65 5.86
C CYS A 11 29.61 -6.58 5.02
N PRO A 12 28.51 -7.12 5.59
CA PRO A 12 27.59 -7.98 4.87
C PRO A 12 26.79 -7.24 3.78
N ASN A 13 26.66 -5.91 3.88
CA ASN A 13 25.89 -5.11 2.93
C ASN A 13 26.73 -4.62 1.74
N CYS A 14 27.91 -4.02 1.98
CA CYS A 14 28.74 -3.46 0.89
C CYS A 14 30.00 -4.28 0.55
N GLY A 15 30.26 -5.38 1.27
CA GLY A 15 31.37 -6.29 1.01
C GLY A 15 32.78 -5.78 1.37
N ARG A 16 32.92 -4.50 1.75
CA ARG A 16 34.21 -3.87 2.10
C ARG A 16 34.74 -4.35 3.46
N ARG A 17 36.07 -4.51 3.57
CA ARG A 17 36.75 -4.77 4.85
C ARG A 17 36.89 -3.47 5.64
N VAL A 18 36.39 -3.49 6.87
CA VAL A 18 36.34 -2.34 7.78
C VAL A 18 36.79 -2.77 9.17
N PRO A 19 37.29 -1.84 10.02
CA PRO A 19 37.55 -2.15 11.43
C PRO A 19 36.29 -2.73 12.11
N ALA A 20 36.46 -3.66 13.04
CA ALA A 20 35.37 -4.32 13.77
C ALA A 20 34.68 -3.35 14.75
N MET A 21 33.93 -2.41 14.20
CA MET A 21 33.08 -1.44 14.90
C MET A 21 31.61 -1.85 14.78
N LYS A 22 30.71 -1.17 15.51
CA LYS A 22 29.26 -1.50 15.50
C LYS A 22 28.60 -1.27 14.13
N TYR A 23 29.14 -0.40 13.28
CA TYR A 23 28.59 -0.07 11.96
C TYR A 23 29.69 0.07 10.90
N CYS A 24 29.36 -0.20 9.64
CA CYS A 24 30.25 -0.06 8.50
C CYS A 24 30.48 1.42 8.16
N ILE A 25 31.73 1.85 8.13
CA ILE A 25 32.13 3.23 7.77
C ILE A 25 31.77 3.65 6.34
N TYR A 26 31.43 2.70 5.45
CA TYR A 26 31.14 2.98 4.05
C TYR A 26 29.65 2.95 3.69
N CYS A 27 28.85 2.12 4.38
CA CYS A 27 27.43 1.95 4.03
C CYS A 27 26.48 2.00 5.23
N GLY A 28 27.00 2.20 6.45
CA GLY A 28 26.18 2.32 7.67
C GLY A 28 25.58 1.02 8.20
N ALA A 29 25.72 -0.10 7.49
CA ALA A 29 25.18 -1.38 7.94
C ALA A 29 25.78 -1.83 9.26
N GLN A 30 24.94 -2.33 10.17
CA GLN A 30 25.38 -2.85 11.47
C GLN A 30 26.25 -4.08 11.28
N LEU A 31 27.42 -4.08 11.91
CA LEU A 31 28.38 -5.18 11.85
C LEU A 31 28.22 -6.00 13.14
N SER A 32 28.06 -7.31 13.00
CA SER A 32 28.00 -8.21 14.13
C SER A 32 29.37 -8.26 14.80
N ILE A 33 29.51 -7.62 15.95
CA ILE A 33 30.70 -7.75 16.79
C ILE A 33 30.72 -9.19 17.32
N PRO A 34 31.81 -9.97 17.16
CA PRO A 34 31.92 -11.27 17.78
C PRO A 34 32.03 -11.06 19.30
N VAL A 35 30.92 -11.23 20.01
CA VAL A 35 30.88 -11.35 21.47
C VAL A 35 31.59 -12.66 21.82
N GLN A 36 32.63 -12.57 22.64
CA GLN A 36 33.27 -13.75 23.23
C GLN A 36 32.22 -14.60 23.96
N PRO A 37 32.24 -15.93 23.83
CA PRO A 37 31.23 -16.79 24.42
C PRO A 37 31.30 -16.74 25.96
N PRO A 38 30.18 -16.55 26.67
CA PRO A 38 30.13 -16.78 28.10
C PRO A 38 30.36 -18.26 28.39
N ARG A 39 31.16 -18.49 29.43
CA ARG A 39 31.57 -19.80 29.96
C ARG A 39 30.36 -20.69 30.24
N THR A 40 30.47 -21.93 29.76
CA THR A 40 29.67 -23.10 30.16
C THR A 40 29.65 -23.26 31.68
N GLU A 41 28.49 -23.06 32.29
CA GLU A 41 28.15 -23.64 33.58
C GLU A 41 27.41 -24.97 33.36
N ARG A 42 27.89 -26.00 34.06
CA ARG A 42 27.34 -27.36 34.10
C ARG A 42 25.92 -27.35 34.68
N PRO A 43 24.95 -28.07 34.08
CA PRO A 43 23.76 -28.50 34.79
C PRO A 43 24.10 -29.61 35.78
N GLN A 44 23.70 -29.43 37.05
CA GLN A 44 23.62 -30.52 38.03
C GLN A 44 22.45 -31.47 37.68
N PRO A 45 22.55 -32.76 38.02
CA PRO A 45 21.49 -33.73 37.78
C PRO A 45 20.43 -33.64 38.89
N MET A 46 19.17 -33.43 38.52
CA MET A 46 18.02 -33.61 39.41
C MET A 46 17.00 -34.55 38.77
N GLU A 47 16.36 -35.30 39.65
CA GLU A 47 15.70 -36.59 39.44
C GLU A 47 14.42 -36.53 38.59
N ALA A 48 14.12 -37.66 37.96
CA ALA A 48 12.90 -37.90 37.20
C ALA A 48 11.70 -38.19 38.13
N PRO A 49 10.53 -37.58 37.90
CA PRO A 49 9.25 -38.07 38.43
C PRO A 49 8.64 -39.17 37.53
N PRO A 50 7.77 -40.03 38.09
CA PRO A 50 7.27 -41.25 37.43
C PRO A 50 6.22 -40.99 36.33
N PRO A 51 5.96 -41.98 35.44
CA PRO A 51 5.09 -41.81 34.28
C PRO A 51 3.59 -41.86 34.65
N VAL A 52 2.81 -40.95 34.06
CA VAL A 52 1.33 -40.93 34.11
C VAL A 52 0.77 -41.71 32.90
N PRO A 53 -0.26 -42.56 33.07
CA PRO A 53 -0.81 -43.40 32.00
C PRO A 53 -1.55 -42.61 30.90
N PRO A 54 -1.73 -43.19 29.69
CA PRO A 54 -2.22 -42.46 28.52
C PRO A 54 -3.74 -42.25 28.58
N LEU A 55 -4.17 -40.98 28.52
CA LEU A 55 -5.55 -40.59 28.27
C LEU A 55 -5.81 -40.56 26.75
N VAL A 56 -6.75 -41.40 26.33
CA VAL A 56 -7.30 -41.46 24.96
C VAL A 56 -7.99 -40.14 24.62
N PRO A 57 -7.66 -39.46 23.51
CA PRO A 57 -8.43 -38.31 23.05
C PRO A 57 -9.72 -38.75 22.34
N PRO A 58 -10.88 -38.10 22.61
CA PRO A 58 -12.11 -38.32 21.85
C PRO A 58 -12.02 -37.69 20.44
N PRO A 59 -12.83 -38.15 19.48
CA PRO A 59 -12.68 -37.86 18.06
C PRO A 59 -12.92 -36.39 17.73
N THR A 60 -12.08 -35.90 16.82
CA THR A 60 -12.03 -34.55 16.28
C THR A 60 -13.36 -34.21 15.59
N ALA A 61 -14.10 -33.26 16.15
CA ALA A 61 -15.17 -32.59 15.42
C ALA A 61 -14.55 -31.81 14.25
N GLN A 62 -14.99 -32.11 13.03
CA GLN A 62 -14.62 -31.36 11.84
C GLN A 62 -15.03 -29.89 12.01
N PRO A 63 -14.16 -28.91 11.69
CA PRO A 63 -14.57 -27.52 11.65
C PRO A 63 -15.49 -27.32 10.45
N THR A 64 -16.77 -27.11 10.71
CA THR A 64 -17.71 -26.52 9.75
C THR A 64 -17.18 -25.15 9.31
N PRO A 65 -17.27 -24.80 8.01
CA PRO A 65 -16.83 -23.49 7.54
C PRO A 65 -17.69 -22.41 8.18
N ALA A 66 -17.03 -21.50 8.91
CA ALA A 66 -17.66 -20.33 9.49
C ALA A 66 -18.27 -19.47 8.38
N VAL A 67 -19.61 -19.50 8.29
CA VAL A 67 -20.36 -18.55 7.47
C VAL A 67 -20.10 -17.17 8.05
N SER A 68 -19.38 -16.34 7.29
CA SER A 68 -19.09 -14.97 7.67
C SER A 68 -20.41 -14.19 7.83
N PRO A 69 -20.54 -13.31 8.84
CA PRO A 69 -21.74 -12.48 8.99
C PRO A 69 -21.97 -11.63 7.73
N PRO A 70 -23.22 -11.21 7.45
CA PRO A 70 -23.54 -10.41 6.28
C PRO A 70 -22.70 -9.13 6.32
N VAL A 71 -21.74 -9.07 5.41
CA VAL A 71 -20.83 -7.95 5.26
C VAL A 71 -21.67 -6.79 4.74
N GLY A 72 -21.86 -5.74 5.55
CA GLY A 72 -22.56 -4.54 5.07
C GLY A 72 -21.86 -3.94 3.84
N LEU A 73 -22.54 -3.04 3.11
CA LEU A 73 -22.03 -2.42 1.87
C LEU A 73 -20.59 -1.91 1.98
N GLU A 74 -20.22 -1.35 3.14
CA GLU A 74 -18.86 -0.88 3.40
C GLU A 74 -17.82 -2.01 3.34
N GLY A 75 -18.13 -3.18 3.91
CA GLY A 75 -17.26 -4.34 3.86
C GLY A 75 -17.26 -5.03 2.49
N GLU A 76 -18.36 -4.96 1.73
CA GLU A 76 -18.36 -5.42 0.33
C GLU A 76 -17.38 -4.58 -0.51
N ILE A 77 -17.40 -3.26 -0.33
CA ILE A 77 -16.44 -2.33 -0.96
C ILE A 77 -15.02 -2.63 -0.47
N ALA A 78 -14.83 -2.86 0.82
CA ALA A 78 -13.54 -3.26 1.39
C ALA A 78 -12.95 -4.48 0.69
N ASN A 79 -13.76 -5.52 0.56
CA ASN A 79 -13.37 -6.80 -0.03
C ASN A 79 -13.09 -6.63 -1.53
N LEU A 80 -13.91 -5.86 -2.24
CA LEU A 80 -13.70 -5.54 -3.65
C LEU A 80 -12.33 -4.87 -3.86
N MET A 81 -12.04 -3.81 -3.11
CA MET A 81 -10.80 -3.05 -3.24
C MET A 81 -9.57 -3.88 -2.83
N SER A 82 -9.68 -4.67 -1.76
CA SER A 82 -8.63 -5.61 -1.33
C SER A 82 -8.33 -6.66 -2.40
N ASN A 83 -9.36 -7.25 -3.01
CA ASN A 83 -9.19 -8.24 -4.07
C ASN A 83 -8.53 -7.65 -5.32
N ILE A 84 -8.87 -6.40 -5.70
CA ILE A 84 -8.20 -5.67 -6.79
C ILE A 84 -6.70 -5.51 -6.46
N SER A 85 -6.37 -5.01 -5.26
CA SER A 85 -4.98 -4.84 -4.82
C SER A 85 -4.19 -6.15 -4.83
N MET A 86 -4.81 -7.23 -4.34
CA MET A 86 -4.23 -8.56 -4.32
C MET A 86 -3.93 -9.08 -5.73
N LEU A 87 -4.81 -8.86 -6.72
CA LEU A 87 -4.56 -9.30 -8.10
C LEU A 87 -3.40 -8.53 -8.75
N TYR A 88 -3.29 -7.21 -8.54
CA TYR A 88 -2.12 -6.46 -8.99
C TYR A 88 -0.82 -7.02 -8.38
N THR A 89 -0.83 -7.26 -7.07
CA THR A 89 0.34 -7.84 -6.36
C THR A 89 0.71 -9.21 -6.94
N ARG A 90 -0.28 -10.09 -7.16
CA ARG A 90 -0.07 -11.43 -7.73
C ARG A 90 0.47 -11.37 -9.16
N LYS A 91 -0.02 -10.44 -9.99
CA LYS A 91 0.52 -10.24 -11.35
C LYS A 91 2.00 -9.87 -11.32
N VAL A 92 2.39 -8.90 -10.49
CA VAL A 92 3.80 -8.52 -10.34
C VAL A 92 4.65 -9.67 -9.79
N SER A 93 4.17 -10.41 -8.80
CA SER A 93 4.89 -11.58 -8.26
C SER A 93 5.01 -12.72 -9.27
N LEU A 94 4.01 -12.93 -10.13
CA LEU A 94 4.03 -13.96 -11.17
C LEU A 94 5.14 -13.66 -12.20
N PHE A 95 5.39 -12.40 -12.52
CA PHE A 95 6.55 -12.01 -13.33
C PHE A 95 7.86 -12.44 -12.67
N LYS A 96 8.04 -12.21 -11.36
CA LYS A 96 9.26 -12.62 -10.65
C LYS A 96 9.50 -14.13 -10.73
N LEU A 97 8.45 -14.94 -10.53
CA LEU A 97 8.53 -16.41 -10.64
C LEU A 97 8.84 -16.88 -12.07
N PHE A 98 8.31 -16.17 -13.06
CA PHE A 98 8.63 -16.47 -14.45
C PHE A 98 10.09 -16.12 -14.78
N GLN A 99 10.60 -14.99 -14.27
CA GLN A 99 11.98 -14.59 -14.47
C GLN A 99 13.00 -15.55 -13.84
N SER A 100 12.70 -16.11 -12.67
CA SER A 100 13.53 -17.10 -11.99
C SER A 100 13.48 -18.48 -12.65
N GLY A 101 12.61 -18.69 -13.66
CA GLY A 101 12.43 -19.96 -14.35
C GLY A 101 11.64 -21.00 -13.53
N GLU A 102 10.99 -20.58 -12.44
CA GLU A 102 10.16 -21.46 -11.60
C GLU A 102 8.85 -21.87 -12.29
N VAL A 103 8.44 -21.11 -13.31
CA VAL A 103 7.18 -21.32 -14.04
C VAL A 103 7.45 -21.34 -15.55
N SER A 104 6.87 -22.32 -16.25
CA SER A 104 6.97 -22.40 -17.71
C SER A 104 6.11 -21.33 -18.41
N GLU A 105 6.41 -21.04 -19.68
CA GLU A 105 5.64 -20.08 -20.49
C GLU A 105 4.14 -20.35 -20.51
N SER A 106 3.76 -21.63 -20.66
CA SER A 106 2.35 -22.04 -20.75
C SER A 106 1.60 -21.81 -19.44
N ILE A 107 2.23 -22.13 -18.31
CA ILE A 107 1.63 -21.94 -16.99
C ILE A 107 1.60 -20.45 -16.64
N PHE A 108 2.67 -19.70 -16.96
CA PHE A 108 2.72 -18.26 -16.81
C PHE A 108 1.56 -17.59 -17.53
N LEU A 109 1.40 -17.83 -18.85
CA LEU A 109 0.33 -17.23 -19.64
C LEU A 109 -1.06 -17.60 -19.13
N LYS A 110 -1.27 -18.87 -18.76
CA LYS A 110 -2.56 -19.32 -18.20
C LYS A 110 -2.92 -18.54 -16.94
N LEU A 111 -2.02 -18.48 -15.97
CA LEU A 111 -2.24 -17.76 -14.71
C LEU A 111 -2.36 -16.26 -14.93
N TYR A 112 -1.54 -15.70 -15.82
CA TYR A 112 -1.57 -14.29 -16.15
C TYR A 112 -2.93 -13.86 -16.72
N ASN A 113 -3.44 -14.63 -17.68
CA ASN A 113 -4.73 -14.37 -18.32
C ASN A 113 -5.88 -14.55 -17.32
N GLU A 114 -5.81 -15.56 -16.44
CA GLU A 114 -6.80 -15.76 -15.39
C GLU A 114 -6.84 -14.55 -14.42
N TYR A 115 -5.67 -14.08 -13.98
CA TYR A 115 -5.58 -12.92 -13.09
C TYR A 115 -6.03 -11.63 -13.78
N SER A 116 -5.68 -11.45 -15.06
CA SER A 116 -6.08 -10.28 -15.84
C SER A 116 -7.59 -10.27 -16.09
N GLY A 117 -8.19 -11.41 -16.41
CA GLY A 117 -9.64 -11.55 -16.55
C GLY A 117 -10.38 -11.21 -15.25
N LYS A 118 -9.97 -11.83 -14.13
CA LYS A 118 -10.53 -11.54 -12.80
C LYS A 118 -10.37 -10.07 -12.42
N LEU A 119 -9.22 -9.47 -12.71
CA LEU A 119 -8.96 -8.07 -12.41
C LEU A 119 -9.89 -7.16 -13.20
N SER A 120 -10.09 -7.43 -14.50
CA SER A 120 -11.02 -6.71 -15.35
C SER A 120 -12.46 -6.78 -14.82
N GLU A 121 -12.93 -7.96 -14.41
CA GLU A 121 -14.26 -8.14 -13.81
C GLU A 121 -14.45 -7.31 -12.53
N LEU A 122 -13.46 -7.32 -11.63
CA LEU A 122 -13.51 -6.54 -10.40
C LEU A 122 -13.43 -5.03 -10.66
N LEU A 123 -12.60 -4.59 -11.61
CA LEU A 123 -12.52 -3.18 -12.02
C LEU A 123 -13.85 -2.69 -12.62
N ASN A 124 -14.49 -3.51 -13.47
CA ASN A 124 -15.81 -3.20 -14.01
C ASN A 124 -16.88 -3.13 -12.91
N THR A 125 -16.82 -4.06 -11.94
CA THR A 125 -17.70 -4.02 -10.76
C THR A 125 -17.51 -2.74 -9.96
N ARG A 126 -16.27 -2.32 -9.74
CA ARG A 126 -15.92 -1.06 -9.08
C ARG A 126 -16.50 0.15 -9.82
N VAL A 127 -16.36 0.21 -11.14
CA VAL A 127 -16.92 1.30 -11.96
C VAL A 127 -18.44 1.38 -11.81
N ARG A 128 -19.15 0.26 -11.90
CA ARG A 128 -20.61 0.22 -11.70
C ARG A 128 -21.02 0.71 -10.30
N ARG A 129 -20.27 0.30 -9.26
CA ARG A 129 -20.53 0.75 -7.88
C ARG A 129 -20.27 2.25 -7.70
N LEU A 130 -19.24 2.80 -8.33
CA LEU A 130 -18.99 4.25 -8.33
C LEU A 130 -20.17 5.01 -8.95
N GLU A 131 -20.66 4.55 -10.11
CA GLU A 131 -21.80 5.17 -10.79
C GLU A 131 -23.09 5.09 -9.96
N GLU A 132 -23.38 3.94 -9.36
CA GLU A 132 -24.53 3.74 -8.48
C GLU A 132 -24.49 4.70 -7.28
N LEU A 133 -23.35 4.78 -6.59
CA LEU A 133 -23.20 5.65 -5.42
C LEU A 133 -23.21 7.13 -5.78
N ARG A 134 -22.67 7.53 -6.94
CA ARG A 134 -22.77 8.92 -7.43
C ARG A 134 -24.22 9.31 -7.68
N ARG A 135 -25.00 8.47 -8.38
CA ARG A 135 -26.44 8.71 -8.59
C ARG A 135 -27.20 8.80 -7.27
N ARG A 136 -26.88 7.92 -6.30
CA ARG A 136 -27.49 7.96 -4.97
C ARG A 136 -27.13 9.24 -4.22
N LEU A 137 -25.89 9.70 -4.32
CA LEU A 137 -25.46 10.95 -3.69
C LEU A 137 -26.20 12.15 -4.29
N ASP A 138 -26.36 12.19 -5.62
CA ASP A 138 -27.12 13.24 -6.30
C ASP A 138 -28.58 13.28 -5.85
N GLU A 139 -29.21 12.12 -5.69
CA GLU A 139 -30.58 12.02 -5.18
C GLU A 139 -30.70 12.52 -3.74
N ILE A 140 -29.77 12.13 -2.86
CA ILE A 140 -29.74 12.62 -1.47
C ILE A 140 -29.55 14.15 -1.45
N ASN A 141 -28.68 14.69 -2.30
CA ASN A 141 -28.44 16.13 -2.38
C ASN A 141 -29.69 16.89 -2.87
N ARG A 142 -30.46 16.35 -3.82
CA ARG A 142 -31.74 16.92 -4.24
C ARG A 142 -32.73 16.99 -3.08
N ARG A 143 -32.89 15.89 -2.35
CA ARG A 143 -33.77 15.85 -1.17
C ARG A 143 -33.33 16.82 -0.07
N LEU A 144 -32.01 16.96 0.15
CA LEU A 144 -31.49 17.96 1.08
C LEU A 144 -31.88 19.39 0.68
N ASN A 145 -31.80 19.71 -0.61
CA ASN A 145 -32.23 21.01 -1.12
C ASN A 145 -33.75 21.21 -0.93
N ASP A 146 -34.56 20.19 -1.20
CA ASP A 146 -36.01 20.27 -0.99
C ASP A 146 -36.36 20.49 0.49
N VAL A 147 -35.69 19.78 1.41
CA VAL A 147 -35.86 19.97 2.85
C VAL A 147 -35.43 21.38 3.26
N ALA A 148 -34.34 21.91 2.72
CA ALA A 148 -33.90 23.28 2.99
C ALA A 148 -34.94 24.32 2.54
N LEU A 149 -35.50 24.17 1.33
CA LEU A 149 -36.59 25.02 0.84
C LEU A 149 -37.85 24.92 1.71
N ASN A 150 -38.22 23.71 2.13
CA ASN A 150 -39.37 23.51 3.02
C ASN A 150 -39.17 24.17 4.40
N ILE A 151 -37.95 24.15 4.94
CA ILE A 151 -37.61 24.84 6.19
C ILE A 151 -37.75 26.36 6.01
N GLU A 152 -37.27 26.89 4.89
CA GLU A 152 -37.38 28.31 4.55
C GLU A 152 -38.85 28.74 4.38
N GLU A 153 -39.63 28.01 3.58
CA GLU A 153 -41.07 28.24 3.38
C GLU A 153 -41.82 28.22 4.72
N LEU A 154 -41.57 27.22 5.56
CA LEU A 154 -42.18 27.11 6.88
C LEU A 154 -41.82 28.31 7.78
N SER A 155 -40.59 28.80 7.70
CA SER A 155 -40.15 30.01 8.43
C SER A 155 -40.88 31.25 7.95
N VAL A 156 -41.05 31.43 6.64
CA VAL A 156 -41.81 32.56 6.08
C VAL A 156 -43.27 32.51 6.51
N ARG A 157 -43.94 31.36 6.37
CA ARG A 157 -45.34 31.18 6.78
C ARG A 157 -45.58 31.49 8.26
N TYR A 158 -44.67 31.06 9.13
CA TYR A 158 -44.73 31.42 10.55
C TYR A 158 -44.59 32.93 10.76
N LYS A 159 -43.63 33.59 10.10
CA LYS A 159 -43.40 35.04 10.23
C LYS A 159 -44.58 35.89 9.77
N ILE A 160 -45.31 35.45 8.74
CA ILE A 160 -46.51 36.14 8.25
C ILE A 160 -47.79 35.74 9.01
N GLY A 161 -47.68 34.86 10.00
CA GLY A 161 -48.79 34.45 10.87
C GLY A 161 -49.73 33.40 10.26
N GLU A 162 -49.37 32.77 9.14
CA GLU A 162 -50.15 31.67 8.54
C GLU A 162 -50.07 30.37 9.36
N VAL A 163 -49.03 30.23 10.20
CA VAL A 163 -48.79 29.03 11.03
C VAL A 163 -48.51 29.47 12.46
N ASP A 164 -49.13 28.80 13.44
CA ASP A 164 -48.89 29.07 14.86
C ASP A 164 -47.55 28.48 15.35
N LEU A 165 -47.08 28.94 16.51
CA LEU A 165 -45.79 28.54 17.07
C LEU A 165 -45.68 27.02 17.33
N ASN A 166 -46.76 26.36 17.75
CA ASN A 166 -46.74 24.95 18.07
C ASN A 166 -46.62 24.11 16.79
N THR A 167 -47.43 24.43 15.78
CA THR A 167 -47.34 23.79 14.45
C THR A 167 -45.99 24.04 13.78
N PHE A 168 -45.47 25.27 13.87
CA PHE A 168 -44.13 25.61 13.36
C PHE A 168 -43.05 24.76 14.02
N SER A 169 -43.05 24.71 15.35
CA SER A 169 -42.04 23.97 16.13
C SER A 169 -42.05 22.47 15.80
N GLN A 170 -43.23 21.87 15.73
CA GLN A 170 -43.37 20.44 15.40
C GLN A 170 -42.89 20.12 13.98
N ARG A 171 -43.31 20.91 12.98
CA ARG A 171 -42.91 20.69 11.57
C ARG A 171 -41.42 20.98 11.36
N SER A 172 -40.90 22.01 12.02
CA SER A 172 -39.47 22.34 11.96
C SER A 172 -38.62 21.20 12.53
N GLU A 173 -39.01 20.61 13.65
CA GLU A 173 -38.23 19.51 14.23
C GLU A 173 -38.25 18.29 13.32
N LYS A 174 -39.40 17.95 12.71
CA LYS A 174 -39.49 16.86 11.74
C LYS A 174 -38.54 17.07 10.55
N LEU A 175 -38.54 18.27 9.97
CA LEU A 175 -37.64 18.61 8.85
C LEU A 175 -36.16 18.57 9.27
N LYS A 176 -35.83 19.01 10.49
CA LYS A 176 -34.46 18.92 11.04
C LYS A 176 -34.00 17.49 11.29
N VAL A 177 -34.90 16.59 11.70
CA VAL A 177 -34.59 15.16 11.82
C VAL A 177 -34.28 14.58 10.44
N GLU A 178 -35.16 14.82 9.45
CA GLU A 178 -34.95 14.34 8.08
C GLU A 178 -33.65 14.90 7.47
N GLN A 179 -33.36 16.20 7.66
CA GLN A 179 -32.12 16.82 7.21
C GLN A 179 -30.90 16.09 7.78
N ARG A 180 -30.87 15.85 9.10
CA ARG A 180 -29.76 15.14 9.77
C ARG A 180 -29.58 13.73 9.22
N GLU A 181 -30.66 13.00 8.99
CA GLU A 181 -30.62 11.65 8.42
C GLU A 181 -30.06 11.65 6.99
N LEU A 182 -30.53 12.57 6.14
CA LEU A 182 -30.03 12.75 4.79
C LEU A 182 -28.54 13.12 4.76
N GLU A 183 -28.10 14.04 5.64
CA GLU A 183 -26.70 14.41 5.78
C GLU A 183 -25.83 13.22 6.23
N ASN A 184 -26.32 12.40 7.17
CA ASN A 184 -25.63 11.19 7.60
C ASN A 184 -25.46 10.21 6.44
N MET A 185 -26.51 9.99 5.65
CA MET A 185 -26.46 9.14 4.46
C MET A 185 -25.49 9.70 3.41
N ALA A 186 -25.52 11.00 3.14
CA ALA A 186 -24.60 11.65 2.21
C ALA A 186 -23.14 11.45 2.63
N ARG A 187 -22.83 11.60 3.93
CA ARG A 187 -21.48 11.35 4.46
C ARG A 187 -21.05 9.90 4.28
N SER A 188 -21.94 8.95 4.57
CA SER A 188 -21.65 7.52 4.36
C SER A 188 -21.39 7.19 2.89
N VAL A 189 -22.21 7.71 1.97
CA VAL A 189 -22.02 7.52 0.53
C VAL A 189 -20.71 8.14 0.04
N LYS A 190 -20.38 9.36 0.49
CA LYS A 190 -19.10 10.02 0.15
C LYS A 190 -17.88 9.22 0.62
N ALA A 191 -17.91 8.68 1.85
CA ALA A 191 -16.83 7.84 2.35
C ALA A 191 -16.64 6.56 1.51
N ASN A 192 -17.74 5.94 1.09
CA ASN A 192 -17.71 4.78 0.21
C ASN A 192 -17.19 5.11 -1.21
N LEU A 193 -17.54 6.28 -1.75
CA LEU A 193 -16.99 6.78 -3.01
C LEU A 193 -15.49 7.00 -2.93
N GLU A 194 -15.01 7.69 -1.90
CA GLU A 194 -13.58 7.92 -1.67
C GLU A 194 -12.80 6.61 -1.58
N ARG A 195 -13.36 5.63 -0.85
CA ARG A 195 -12.78 4.29 -0.74
C ARG A 195 -12.67 3.57 -2.08
N LEU A 196 -13.71 3.65 -2.92
CA LEU A 196 -13.67 3.08 -4.26
C LEU A 196 -12.66 3.84 -5.13
N GLU A 197 -12.59 5.16 -5.05
CA GLU A 197 -11.68 5.99 -5.87
C GLU A 197 -10.21 5.69 -5.60
N LYS A 198 -9.84 5.43 -4.34
CA LYS A 198 -8.46 5.13 -3.91
C LYS A 198 -8.02 3.70 -4.25
N LEU A 199 -7.69 3.44 -5.52
CA LEU A 199 -7.05 2.18 -5.93
C LEU A 199 -5.71 1.99 -5.22
N LEU A 200 -5.44 0.74 -4.80
CA LEU A 200 -4.26 0.38 -4.00
C LEU A 200 -4.15 1.20 -2.70
N GLY A 201 -5.28 1.62 -2.12
CA GLY A 201 -5.31 2.44 -0.91
C GLY A 201 -4.76 1.75 0.35
N ASP A 202 -4.61 0.43 0.30
CA ASP A 202 -3.96 -0.42 1.30
C ASP A 202 -2.43 -0.48 1.16
N LYS A 203 -1.86 0.08 0.07
CA LYS A 203 -0.43 0.09 -0.22
C LYS A 203 0.22 1.41 0.14
N THR A 204 1.44 1.34 0.66
CA THR A 204 2.27 2.53 0.82
C THR A 204 2.79 3.02 -0.53
N PRO A 205 3.18 4.30 -0.64
CA PRO A 205 3.80 4.82 -1.85
C PRO A 205 5.07 4.06 -2.26
N SER A 206 5.88 3.64 -1.28
CA SER A 206 7.07 2.84 -1.50
C SER A 206 6.74 1.45 -2.07
N GLU A 207 5.72 0.77 -1.54
CA GLU A 207 5.26 -0.51 -2.11
C GLU A 207 4.81 -0.35 -3.57
N ILE A 208 4.05 0.71 -3.90
CA ILE A 208 3.60 0.96 -5.27
C ILE A 208 4.80 1.24 -6.20
N ARG A 209 5.77 2.04 -5.74
CA ARG A 209 7.02 2.30 -6.49
C ARG A 209 7.80 1.03 -6.74
N ASP A 210 7.94 0.19 -5.72
CA ASP A 210 8.67 -1.07 -5.84
C ASP A 210 7.93 -2.04 -6.77
N MET A 211 6.60 -2.07 -6.73
CA MET A 211 5.79 -2.81 -7.70
C MET A 211 6.05 -2.34 -9.14
N ALA A 212 6.00 -1.03 -9.39
CA ALA A 212 6.24 -0.45 -10.72
C ALA A 212 7.64 -0.78 -11.24
N ASN A 213 8.67 -0.54 -10.41
CA ASN A 213 10.07 -0.82 -10.77
C ASN A 213 10.31 -2.31 -11.02
N ASN A 214 9.76 -3.19 -10.17
CA ASN A 214 9.89 -4.63 -10.35
C ASN A 214 9.20 -5.11 -11.63
N LEU A 215 8.01 -4.59 -11.92
CA LEU A 215 7.27 -4.95 -13.13
C LEU A 215 8.00 -4.48 -14.40
N GLN A 216 8.50 -3.24 -14.39
CA GLN A 216 9.29 -2.68 -15.51
C GLN A 216 10.55 -3.51 -15.74
N ALA A 217 11.34 -3.76 -14.69
CA ALA A 217 12.55 -4.58 -14.79
C ALA A 217 12.24 -6.00 -15.28
N ALA A 218 11.12 -6.58 -14.85
CA ALA A 218 10.70 -7.90 -15.30
C ALA A 218 10.28 -7.94 -16.76
N TYR A 219 9.58 -6.90 -17.21
CA TYR A 219 9.17 -6.75 -18.59
C TYR A 219 10.36 -6.54 -19.52
N ASP A 220 11.34 -5.75 -19.12
CA ASP A 220 12.55 -5.51 -19.92
C ASP A 220 13.47 -6.75 -19.98
N ASP A 221 13.60 -7.51 -18.89
CA ASP A 221 14.28 -8.82 -18.91
C ASP A 221 13.56 -9.80 -19.85
N MET A 222 12.22 -9.82 -19.85
CA MET A 222 11.46 -10.65 -20.78
C MET A 222 11.72 -10.28 -22.24
N LYS A 223 11.79 -8.98 -22.57
CA LYS A 223 12.16 -8.52 -23.93
C LYS A 223 13.54 -9.05 -24.32
N SER A 224 14.54 -8.86 -23.47
CA SER A 224 15.91 -9.34 -23.71
C SER A 224 15.95 -10.86 -23.91
N LYS A 225 15.22 -11.64 -23.09
CA LYS A 225 15.15 -13.10 -23.24
C LYS A 225 14.46 -13.56 -24.53
N VAL A 226 13.51 -12.79 -25.05
CA VAL A 226 12.91 -13.05 -26.36
C VAL A 226 13.91 -12.76 -27.49
N GLU A 227 14.67 -11.67 -27.40
CA GLU A 227 15.74 -11.34 -28.36
C GLU A 227 16.85 -12.41 -28.37
N GLU A 228 17.17 -12.97 -27.21
CA GLU A 228 18.11 -14.08 -27.04
C GLU A 228 17.53 -15.46 -27.48
N GLY A 229 16.26 -15.52 -27.86
CA GLY A 229 15.59 -16.77 -28.26
C GLY A 229 15.33 -17.76 -27.11
N LYS A 230 15.43 -17.31 -25.86
CA LYS A 230 15.19 -18.14 -24.66
C LYS A 230 13.70 -18.28 -24.33
N ILE A 231 12.88 -17.33 -24.77
CA ILE A 231 11.44 -17.29 -24.56
C ILE A 231 10.74 -17.02 -25.90
N SER A 232 9.56 -17.59 -26.09
CA SER A 232 8.73 -17.30 -27.26
C SER A 232 8.29 -15.83 -27.31
N SER A 233 8.42 -15.20 -28.48
CA SER A 233 7.85 -13.87 -28.74
C SER A 233 6.33 -13.81 -28.55
N GLY A 234 5.65 -14.95 -28.67
CA GLY A 234 4.23 -15.08 -28.37
C GLY A 234 3.89 -14.71 -26.93
N VAL A 235 4.72 -15.09 -25.95
CA VAL A 235 4.49 -14.76 -24.53
C VAL A 235 4.51 -13.25 -24.31
N LEU A 236 5.55 -12.59 -24.82
CA LEU A 236 5.73 -11.15 -24.70
C LEU A 236 4.57 -10.38 -25.36
N ASN A 237 4.17 -10.78 -26.56
CA ASN A 237 3.09 -10.12 -27.30
C ASN A 237 1.73 -10.24 -26.59
N ASN A 238 1.48 -11.36 -25.90
CA ASN A 238 0.22 -11.56 -25.16
C ASN A 238 0.09 -10.62 -23.95
N VAL A 239 1.20 -10.31 -23.27
CA VAL A 239 1.17 -9.51 -22.03
C VAL A 239 1.51 -8.03 -22.23
N ARG A 240 2.15 -7.68 -23.35
CA ARG A 240 2.68 -6.34 -23.66
C ARG A 240 1.76 -5.20 -23.28
N ALA A 241 0.56 -5.14 -23.87
CA ALA A 241 -0.33 -3.99 -23.73
C ALA A 241 -0.77 -3.81 -22.27
N ASP A 242 -1.20 -4.90 -21.63
CA ASP A 242 -1.67 -4.90 -20.25
C ASP A 242 -0.55 -4.57 -19.25
N VAL A 243 0.69 -5.02 -19.49
CA VAL A 243 1.86 -4.65 -18.66
C VAL A 243 2.18 -3.18 -18.79
N GLU A 244 2.24 -2.66 -20.02
CA GLU A 244 2.53 -1.25 -20.28
C GLU A 244 1.47 -0.35 -19.66
N GLU A 245 0.19 -0.70 -19.80
CA GLU A 245 -0.93 0.00 -19.13
C GLU A 245 -0.79 -0.08 -17.59
N THR A 246 -0.44 -1.23 -17.04
CA THR A 246 -0.26 -1.41 -15.59
C THR A 246 0.88 -0.55 -15.07
N ILE A 247 2.01 -0.46 -15.78
CA ILE A 247 3.15 0.38 -15.38
C ILE A 247 2.75 1.85 -15.40
N ILE A 248 2.09 2.33 -16.46
CA ILE A 248 1.57 3.71 -16.55
C ILE A 248 0.61 4.00 -15.41
N PHE A 249 -0.28 3.06 -15.09
CA PHE A 249 -1.22 3.18 -13.99
C PHE A 249 -0.50 3.31 -12.65
N LEU A 250 0.43 2.40 -12.31
CA LEU A 250 1.17 2.45 -11.04
C LEU A 250 1.96 3.76 -10.91
N ASP A 251 2.61 4.20 -11.99
CA ASP A 251 3.35 5.46 -12.03
C ASP A 251 2.45 6.69 -11.83
N SER A 252 1.22 6.65 -12.33
CA SER A 252 0.26 7.73 -12.12
C SER A 252 -0.09 7.94 -10.64
N LEU A 253 -0.14 6.86 -9.84
CA LEU A 253 -0.47 6.91 -8.41
C LEU A 253 0.66 7.54 -7.56
N ILE A 254 1.89 7.53 -8.06
CA ILE A 254 3.08 8.03 -7.34
C ILE A 254 3.75 9.21 -8.06
N ARG A 255 3.12 9.77 -9.10
CA ARG A 255 3.68 10.84 -9.94
C ARG A 255 4.14 12.04 -9.13
N GLU A 256 3.28 12.57 -8.28
CA GLU A 256 3.59 13.75 -7.44
C GLU A 256 4.78 13.50 -6.50
N LYS A 257 4.88 12.26 -5.99
CA LYS A 257 5.98 11.86 -5.11
C LYS A 257 7.29 11.71 -5.88
N LYS A 258 7.26 11.11 -7.07
CA LYS A 258 8.42 11.05 -7.97
C LYS A 258 8.93 12.45 -8.30
N GLU A 259 8.03 13.38 -8.64
CA GLU A 259 8.42 14.76 -8.96
C GLU A 259 9.02 15.47 -7.74
N LYS A 260 8.41 15.32 -6.56
CA LYS A 260 8.95 15.89 -5.31
C LYS A 260 10.33 15.33 -4.97
N GLU A 261 10.52 14.01 -5.07
CA GLU A 261 11.83 13.39 -4.88
C GLU A 261 12.86 13.93 -5.87
N LYS A 262 12.49 14.06 -7.15
CA LYS A 262 13.37 14.57 -8.20
C LYS A 262 13.88 15.97 -7.86
N VAL A 263 12.99 16.88 -7.49
CA VAL A 263 13.36 18.25 -7.05
C VAL A 263 14.31 18.22 -5.86
N LEU A 264 14.01 17.42 -4.84
CA LEU A 264 14.89 17.30 -3.66
C LEU A 264 16.27 16.71 -4.00
N ARG A 265 16.35 15.81 -4.99
CA ARG A 265 17.62 15.26 -5.49
C ARG A 265 18.42 16.31 -6.27
N GLU A 266 17.75 17.11 -7.11
CA GLU A 266 18.39 18.24 -7.80
C GLU A 266 18.94 19.28 -6.81
N GLU A 267 18.19 19.57 -5.72
CA GLU A 267 18.69 20.42 -4.63
C GLU A 267 19.92 19.83 -3.94
N LEU A 268 19.94 18.51 -3.72
CA LEU A 268 21.07 17.82 -3.12
C LEU A 268 22.30 17.84 -4.04
N GLU A 269 22.11 17.67 -5.35
CA GLU A 269 23.18 17.81 -6.36
C GLU A 269 23.73 19.24 -6.41
N ALA A 270 22.86 20.24 -6.40
CA ALA A 270 23.26 21.65 -6.33
C ALA A 270 24.04 21.95 -5.04
N LEU A 271 23.58 21.45 -3.89
CA LEU A 271 24.29 21.57 -2.62
C LEU A 271 25.69 20.93 -2.68
N GLN A 272 25.81 19.75 -3.29
CA GLN A 272 27.10 19.09 -3.50
C GLN A 272 28.03 19.91 -4.42
N ALA A 273 27.49 20.54 -5.46
CA ALA A 273 28.26 21.43 -6.32
C ALA A 273 28.80 22.64 -5.56
N ARG A 274 27.97 23.32 -4.76
CA ARG A 274 28.36 24.48 -3.93
C ARG A 274 29.46 24.14 -2.93
N TYR A 275 29.37 22.97 -2.29
CA TYR A 275 30.44 22.49 -1.40
C TYR A 275 31.75 22.28 -2.16
N LYS A 276 31.72 21.64 -3.34
CA LYS A 276 32.91 21.38 -4.16
C LYS A 276 33.64 22.64 -4.62
N ILE A 277 32.92 23.73 -4.84
CA ILE A 277 33.50 25.04 -5.22
C ILE A 277 33.82 25.93 -4.02
N GLY A 278 33.62 25.44 -2.80
CA GLY A 278 33.96 26.15 -1.56
C GLY A 278 32.99 27.27 -1.17
N GLU A 279 31.77 27.31 -1.73
CA GLU A 279 30.75 28.30 -1.39
C GLU A 279 30.14 28.08 0.01
N ILE A 280 30.22 26.85 0.53
CA ILE A 280 29.67 26.46 1.84
C ILE A 280 30.68 25.61 2.61
N THR A 281 30.58 25.61 3.95
CA THR A 281 31.46 24.80 4.79
C THR A 281 31.05 23.32 4.79
N ILE A 282 31.93 22.45 5.29
CA ILE A 282 31.61 21.01 5.44
C ILE A 282 30.47 20.79 6.45
N GLU A 283 30.39 21.60 7.52
CA GLU A 283 29.33 21.52 8.52
C GLU A 283 27.97 21.93 7.93
N GLU A 284 27.93 23.02 7.15
CA GLU A 284 26.73 23.47 6.45
C GLU A 284 26.26 22.43 5.42
N TYR A 285 27.19 21.89 4.65
CA TYR A 285 26.93 20.83 3.68
C TYR A 285 26.33 19.59 4.35
N GLU A 286 26.98 19.02 5.38
CA GLU A 286 26.50 17.80 6.02
C GLU A 286 25.17 18.01 6.74
N LYS A 287 24.96 19.18 7.37
CA LYS A 287 23.66 19.53 7.97
C LYS A 287 22.56 19.55 6.93
N ARG A 288 22.72 20.33 5.84
CA ARG A 288 21.67 20.51 4.83
C ARG A 288 21.43 19.24 4.02
N LYS A 289 22.48 18.47 3.74
CA LYS A 289 22.38 17.15 3.10
C LYS A 289 21.55 16.18 3.94
N LYS A 290 21.75 16.16 5.27
CA LYS A 290 20.96 15.33 6.17
C LYS A 290 19.48 15.72 6.15
N GLU A 291 19.18 17.02 6.21
CA GLU A 291 17.80 17.53 6.11
C GLU A 291 17.13 17.11 4.79
N LEU A 292 17.78 17.35 3.65
CA LEU A 292 17.27 16.95 2.34
C LEU A 292 17.07 15.43 2.22
N GLN A 293 18.00 14.63 2.78
CA GLN A 293 17.86 13.18 2.78
C GLN A 293 16.69 12.70 3.64
N GLU A 294 16.45 13.33 4.78
CA GLU A 294 15.27 13.06 5.62
C GLU A 294 13.98 13.44 4.89
N GLU A 295 13.97 14.55 4.15
CA GLU A 295 12.83 14.95 3.32
C GLU A 295 12.56 13.94 2.20
N ILE A 296 13.59 13.48 1.49
CA ILE A 296 13.47 12.43 0.47
C ILE A 296 12.89 11.14 1.07
N ASN A 297 13.35 10.73 2.25
CA ASN A 297 12.84 9.53 2.92
C ASN A 297 11.36 9.67 3.30
N LYS A 298 10.94 10.87 3.73
CA LYS A 298 9.54 11.18 4.05
C LYS A 298 8.61 11.16 2.82
N VAL A 299 9.12 11.37 1.60
CA VAL A 299 8.31 11.29 0.37
C VAL A 299 7.73 9.89 0.17
N TRP A 300 8.46 8.86 0.60
CA TRP A 300 8.13 7.45 0.35
C TRP A 300 7.67 6.67 1.59
N SER A 301 7.60 7.35 2.74
CA SER A 301 7.00 6.84 3.96
C SER A 301 5.48 6.91 3.86
#